data_AF-A0A7S3P4B4-F1
#
_entry.id   AF-A0A7S3P4B4-F1
#
_cell.length_a   1.000
_cell.length_b   1.000
_cell.length_c   1.000
_cell.angle_alpha   90.00
_cell.angle_beta   90.00
_cell.angle_gamma   90.00
#
_symmetry.space_group_name_H-M   'P 1'
#
loop_
_entity.id
_entity.type
_entity.pdbx_description
1 polymer ?
#
loop_
_entity_poly.entity_id
_entity_poly.type
_entity_poly.pdbx_seq_one_letter_code
_entity_poly.pdbx_strand_id
1 'polypeptide(L)'
;MAPSKTGMLIRDIYSTLLLIFSTIIVVAVIFGENTNLSEKIHPIITFVILFAALIWLSMVEGGQASLVGLPPVDMALYKESHSGTHRIMKVVNEGDNLDRYLMGRQFLVLALVFVENLCGEPVEGTEVLGLPEWMISAFLGSNLALFFMTAMIAKISAQVNASRCMLDYVNNFFAEFTMRVSMGIEFSGLLHCCYLVQFLFAYLSGQPLESKERPRTVPEKFFFWVRVLVSLAILCLSFAVTLSALFNNQTTMWDGVPPVVSVILFFVFMAIVGMLEGMQIAFFAIAQMTEEERSTSPWAKKTCDVLFEGDGRNLPGFMVGRQMCVTMCFFIVARVTTIKLDDDEDNIFGVSDGIQALFDTGLLGALITTIVASITWQLVASAFPKAFLSTPLTYILLRFCLFLEWTGLCQGAWVVARVHRKIVGFKRDEVYIGTAQERAIKAEKEGSVVSVHSVRAGHLYPGVPTLPADFAPQTKTLEEVTELENELLEHLNDTKIRLEAVQKQKSKLLAAKGADADKTEAGEP
;
A
#
# COMPACT_ATOMS: atom_id res chain seq x y z
N MET A 1 0.91 25.94 6.80
CA MET A 1 1.88 26.77 6.05
C MET A 1 2.57 25.87 5.05
N ALA A 2 2.50 26.18 3.75
CA ALA A 2 3.27 25.47 2.75
C ALA A 2 4.79 25.79 2.89
N PRO A 3 5.70 24.83 2.67
CA PRO A 3 7.12 25.14 2.55
C PRO A 3 7.39 26.02 1.32
N SER A 4 8.41 26.89 1.38
CA SER A 4 8.87 27.62 0.20
C SER A 4 9.47 26.66 -0.84
N LYS A 5 9.53 27.06 -2.12
CA LYS A 5 10.17 26.28 -3.20
C LYS A 5 11.58 25.81 -2.81
N THR A 6 12.37 26.72 -2.24
CA THR A 6 13.71 26.45 -1.70
C THR A 6 13.69 25.40 -0.58
N GLY A 7 12.71 25.46 0.33
CA GLY A 7 12.54 24.48 1.40
C GLY A 7 12.14 23.08 0.89
N MET A 8 11.35 22.99 -0.18
CA MET A 8 11.06 21.71 -0.84
C MET A 8 12.31 21.16 -1.52
N LEU A 9 13.02 21.97 -2.30
CA LEU A 9 14.24 21.56 -3.00
C LEU A 9 15.33 21.05 -2.04
N ILE A 10 15.50 21.70 -0.88
CA ILE A 10 16.45 21.25 0.15
C ILE A 10 16.08 19.87 0.69
N ARG A 11 14.78 19.61 0.94
CA ARG A 11 14.29 18.30 1.42
C ARG A 11 14.47 17.20 0.36
N ASP A 12 14.11 17.50 -0.90
CA ASP A 12 14.32 16.62 -2.04
C ASP A 12 15.80 16.19 -2.14
N ILE A 13 16.73 17.16 -2.08
CA ILE A 13 18.17 16.92 -2.16
C ILE A 13 18.67 16.11 -0.96
N TYR A 14 18.42 16.57 0.27
CA TYR A 14 18.87 15.91 1.50
C TYR A 14 18.41 14.44 1.57
N SER A 15 17.13 14.19 1.33
CA SER A 15 16.56 12.85 1.41
C SER A 15 17.02 11.95 0.25
N THR A 16 17.26 12.51 -0.94
CA THR A 16 17.85 11.74 -2.05
C THR A 16 19.32 11.38 -1.75
N LEU A 17 20.09 12.26 -1.13
CA LEU A 17 21.45 11.96 -0.67
C LEU A 17 21.44 10.89 0.43
N LEU A 18 20.51 10.96 1.38
CA LEU A 18 20.31 9.95 2.43
C LEU A 18 19.98 8.57 1.83
N LEU A 19 19.14 8.52 0.79
CA LEU A 19 18.83 7.29 0.07
C LEU A 19 20.05 6.73 -0.69
N ILE A 20 20.77 7.58 -1.43
CA ILE A 20 21.98 7.17 -2.16
C ILE A 20 23.02 6.60 -1.18
N PHE A 21 23.28 7.31 -0.08
CA PHE A 21 24.18 6.88 0.98
C PHE A 21 23.77 5.54 1.60
N SER A 22 22.50 5.39 1.96
CA SER A 22 21.95 4.13 2.51
C SER A 22 22.09 2.96 1.51
N THR A 23 21.81 3.22 0.23
CA THR A 23 21.95 2.22 -0.84
C THR A 23 23.41 1.81 -1.04
N ILE A 24 24.34 2.77 -1.06
CA ILE A 24 25.78 2.51 -1.15
C ILE A 24 26.27 1.64 0.01
N ILE A 25 25.82 1.92 1.24
CA ILE A 25 26.17 1.13 2.42
C ILE A 25 25.65 -0.31 2.30
N VAL A 26 24.36 -0.52 2.05
CA VAL A 26 23.79 -1.88 1.96
C VAL A 26 24.47 -2.70 0.86
N VAL A 27 24.72 -2.09 -0.30
CA VAL A 27 25.44 -2.74 -1.41
C VAL A 27 26.90 -3.02 -1.03
N ALA A 28 27.59 -2.12 -0.32
CA ALA A 28 28.96 -2.35 0.15
C ALA A 28 29.05 -3.47 1.20
N VAL A 29 28.04 -3.63 2.07
CA VAL A 29 27.98 -4.76 3.03
C VAL A 29 27.86 -6.08 2.27
N ILE A 30 26.96 -6.15 1.28
CA ILE A 30 26.74 -7.34 0.45
C ILE A 30 28.02 -7.74 -0.29
N PHE A 31 28.67 -6.80 -0.97
CA PHE A 31 29.92 -7.05 -1.70
C PHE A 31 31.16 -7.19 -0.81
N GLY A 32 31.07 -6.85 0.48
CA GLY A 32 32.04 -7.19 1.50
C GLY A 32 31.86 -8.58 2.12
N GLU A 33 30.91 -9.38 1.63
CA GLU A 33 30.54 -10.71 2.18
C GLU A 33 30.03 -10.69 3.63
N ASN A 34 29.62 -9.50 4.12
CA ASN A 34 29.26 -9.23 5.52
C ASN A 34 27.73 -9.23 5.81
N THR A 35 26.91 -9.96 5.05
CA THR A 35 25.47 -10.15 5.37
C THR A 35 25.11 -11.60 5.61
N ASN A 36 24.02 -11.82 6.35
CA ASN A 36 23.46 -13.13 6.70
C ASN A 36 23.36 -14.11 5.51
N LEU A 37 23.17 -13.60 4.29
CA LEU A 37 23.18 -14.38 3.04
C LEU A 37 24.49 -14.27 2.23
N SER A 38 25.19 -13.13 2.21
CA SER A 38 26.41 -12.99 1.39
C SER A 38 27.63 -13.77 1.92
N GLU A 39 27.70 -14.05 3.23
CA GLU A 39 28.65 -15.02 3.80
C GLU A 39 28.50 -16.43 3.21
N LYS A 40 27.29 -16.78 2.77
CA LYS A 40 26.86 -18.15 2.45
C LYS A 40 26.60 -18.34 0.96
N ILE A 41 26.37 -17.25 0.22
CA ILE A 41 26.07 -17.23 -1.22
C ILE A 41 26.75 -16.03 -1.87
N HIS A 42 27.48 -16.28 -2.96
CA HIS A 42 28.23 -15.29 -3.75
C HIS A 42 27.52 -13.92 -3.89
N PRO A 43 28.14 -12.79 -3.50
CA PRO A 43 27.50 -11.47 -3.37
C PRO A 43 26.60 -10.99 -4.52
N ILE A 44 26.97 -11.25 -5.78
CA ILE A 44 26.14 -10.89 -6.95
C ILE A 44 24.75 -11.55 -6.88
N ILE A 45 24.65 -12.77 -6.37
CA ILE A 45 23.37 -13.49 -6.22
C ILE A 45 22.53 -12.81 -5.13
N THR A 46 23.12 -12.54 -3.96
CA THR A 46 22.48 -11.81 -2.85
C THR A 46 22.00 -10.42 -3.28
N PHE A 47 22.81 -9.69 -4.06
CA PHE A 47 22.43 -8.41 -4.66
C PHE A 47 21.23 -8.55 -5.62
N VAL A 48 21.25 -9.55 -6.51
CA VAL A 48 20.13 -9.81 -7.44
C VAL A 48 18.85 -10.21 -6.70
N ILE A 49 18.94 -11.00 -5.63
CA ILE A 49 17.80 -11.37 -4.79
C ILE A 49 17.23 -10.14 -4.09
N LEU A 50 18.06 -9.27 -3.49
CA LEU A 50 17.61 -8.03 -2.86
C LEU A 50 16.86 -7.12 -3.84
N PHE A 51 17.42 -6.87 -5.02
CA PHE A 51 16.76 -6.01 -6.02
C PHE A 51 15.51 -6.66 -6.63
N ALA A 52 15.46 -7.98 -6.77
CA ALA A 52 14.24 -8.70 -7.15
C ALA A 52 13.14 -8.60 -6.08
N ALA A 53 13.51 -8.72 -4.80
CA ALA A 53 12.59 -8.55 -3.68
C ALA A 53 12.02 -7.13 -3.62
N LEU A 54 12.87 -6.09 -3.74
CA LEU A 54 12.46 -4.69 -3.79
C LEU A 54 11.51 -4.39 -4.97
N ILE A 55 11.77 -4.93 -6.16
CA ILE A 55 10.90 -4.77 -7.33
C ILE A 55 9.55 -5.45 -7.09
N TRP A 56 9.54 -6.63 -6.47
CA TRP A 56 8.29 -7.32 -6.13
C TRP A 56 7.51 -6.58 -5.05
N LEU A 57 8.18 -6.12 -3.99
CA LEU A 57 7.59 -5.36 -2.90
C LEU A 57 7.00 -4.03 -3.41
N SER A 58 7.65 -3.40 -4.39
CA SER A 58 7.11 -2.25 -5.10
C SER A 58 5.76 -2.56 -5.75
N MET A 59 5.67 -3.65 -6.53
CA MET A 59 4.43 -4.10 -7.16
C MET A 59 3.36 -4.53 -6.15
N VAL A 60 3.77 -5.08 -4.99
CA VAL A 60 2.88 -5.48 -3.89
C VAL A 60 2.26 -4.28 -3.16
N GLU A 61 3.01 -3.19 -2.97
CA GLU A 61 2.54 -1.99 -2.27
C GLU A 61 1.81 -1.01 -3.20
N GLY A 62 2.31 -0.78 -4.42
CA GLY A 62 1.59 -0.02 -5.44
C GLY A 62 0.33 -0.76 -5.93
N GLY A 63 0.39 -2.08 -6.04
CA GLY A 63 -0.76 -2.93 -6.37
C GLY A 63 -1.90 -2.80 -5.36
N GLN A 64 -1.60 -2.68 -4.06
CA GLN A 64 -2.64 -2.43 -3.04
C GLN A 64 -3.36 -1.09 -3.30
N ALA A 65 -2.61 -0.02 -3.54
CA ALA A 65 -3.16 1.32 -3.80
C ALA A 65 -4.10 1.32 -5.02
N SER A 66 -3.68 0.70 -6.13
CA SER A 66 -4.53 0.55 -7.32
C SER A 66 -5.74 -0.34 -7.07
N LEU A 67 -5.57 -1.54 -6.50
CA LEU A 67 -6.64 -2.54 -6.42
C LEU A 67 -7.68 -2.25 -5.33
N VAL A 68 -7.36 -1.40 -4.34
CA VAL A 68 -8.34 -0.84 -3.39
C VAL A 68 -9.00 0.44 -3.94
N GLY A 69 -8.31 1.23 -4.77
CA GLY A 69 -8.83 2.49 -5.31
C GLY A 69 -9.67 2.37 -6.59
N LEU A 70 -9.43 1.34 -7.42
CA LEU A 70 -10.13 1.10 -8.69
C LEU A 70 -11.54 0.45 -8.63
N PRO A 71 -11.98 -0.33 -7.61
CA PRO A 71 -13.29 -0.98 -7.61
C PRO A 71 -14.50 -0.06 -7.90
N PRO A 72 -14.53 1.22 -7.46
CA PRO A 72 -15.63 2.15 -7.78
C PRO A 72 -15.57 2.78 -9.20
N VAL A 73 -14.55 2.46 -10.00
CA VAL A 73 -14.45 2.93 -11.40
C VAL A 73 -15.10 1.91 -12.32
N ASP A 74 -16.04 2.34 -13.16
CA ASP A 74 -16.65 1.49 -14.17
C ASP A 74 -15.59 0.88 -15.10
N MET A 75 -15.49 -0.45 -15.07
CA MET A 75 -14.58 -1.26 -15.85
C MET A 75 -14.74 -1.04 -17.36
N ALA A 76 -15.91 -0.62 -17.84
CA ALA A 76 -16.15 -0.33 -19.25
C ALA A 76 -15.29 0.86 -19.76
N LEU A 77 -15.04 1.87 -18.92
CA LEU A 77 -14.33 3.10 -19.31
C LEU A 77 -12.88 2.83 -19.75
N TYR A 78 -12.20 1.91 -19.07
CA TYR A 78 -10.79 1.61 -19.34
C TYR A 78 -10.55 0.28 -20.07
N LYS A 79 -11.58 -0.54 -20.29
CA LYS A 79 -11.51 -1.89 -20.88
C LYS A 79 -10.63 -2.03 -22.12
N GLU A 80 -10.74 -1.10 -23.07
CA GLU A 80 -9.96 -1.13 -24.32
C GLU A 80 -8.54 -0.60 -24.13
N SER A 81 -8.38 0.47 -23.35
CA SER A 81 -7.08 1.10 -23.06
C SER A 81 -6.17 0.28 -22.14
N HIS A 82 -6.73 -0.38 -21.13
CA HIS A 82 -6.01 -1.05 -20.04
C HIS A 82 -6.54 -2.48 -19.84
N SER A 83 -6.39 -3.31 -20.88
CA SER A 83 -6.91 -4.68 -20.89
C SER A 83 -6.31 -5.60 -19.80
N GLY A 84 -5.08 -5.32 -19.34
CA GLY A 84 -4.47 -5.98 -18.19
C GLY A 84 -5.17 -5.60 -16.89
N THR A 85 -5.32 -4.30 -16.64
CA THR A 85 -6.05 -3.77 -15.47
C THR A 85 -7.49 -4.25 -15.44
N HIS A 86 -8.21 -4.24 -16.57
CA HIS A 86 -9.56 -4.81 -16.68
C HIS A 86 -9.59 -6.32 -16.35
N ARG A 87 -8.59 -7.10 -16.78
CA ARG A 87 -8.49 -8.53 -16.44
C ARG A 87 -8.28 -8.75 -14.93
N ILE A 88 -7.45 -7.94 -14.29
CA ILE A 88 -7.21 -7.98 -12.85
C ILE A 88 -8.47 -7.55 -12.09
N MET A 89 -9.04 -6.39 -12.41
CA MET A 89 -10.21 -5.83 -11.74
C MET A 89 -11.45 -6.71 -11.88
N LYS A 90 -11.63 -7.41 -13.00
CA LYS A 90 -12.70 -8.42 -13.14
C LYS A 90 -12.61 -9.50 -12.05
N VAL A 91 -11.40 -9.97 -11.71
CA VAL A 91 -11.20 -10.99 -10.67
C VAL A 91 -11.34 -10.39 -9.27
N VAL A 92 -10.75 -9.21 -9.03
CA VAL A 92 -10.77 -8.53 -7.72
C VAL A 92 -12.19 -8.11 -7.31
N ASN A 93 -13.01 -7.67 -8.27
CA ASN A 93 -14.40 -7.26 -8.02
C ASN A 93 -15.39 -8.45 -7.94
N GLU A 94 -14.95 -9.68 -8.23
CA GLU A 94 -15.79 -10.89 -8.17
C GLU A 94 -15.84 -11.46 -6.75
N GLY A 95 -17.04 -11.60 -6.18
CA GLY A 95 -17.23 -12.10 -4.82
C GLY A 95 -16.48 -11.25 -3.79
N ASP A 96 -15.83 -11.93 -2.84
CA ASP A 96 -15.04 -11.32 -1.76
C ASP A 96 -13.52 -11.33 -2.08
N ASN A 97 -13.14 -11.37 -3.37
CA ASN A 97 -11.74 -11.56 -3.79
C ASN A 97 -10.79 -10.40 -3.42
N LEU A 98 -11.29 -9.17 -3.24
CA LEU A 98 -10.49 -8.05 -2.75
C LEU A 98 -9.93 -8.33 -1.33
N ASP A 99 -10.77 -8.79 -0.40
CA ASP A 99 -10.35 -9.15 0.96
C ASP A 99 -9.36 -10.33 0.93
N ARG A 100 -9.58 -11.32 0.05
CA ARG A 100 -8.63 -12.43 -0.15
C ARG A 100 -7.26 -11.95 -0.62
N TYR A 101 -7.26 -11.08 -1.64
CA TYR A 101 -6.05 -10.46 -2.15
C TYR A 101 -5.33 -9.71 -1.03
N LEU A 102 -6.02 -8.86 -0.26
CA LEU A 102 -5.45 -8.08 0.83
C LEU A 102 -4.74 -8.96 1.88
N MET A 103 -5.39 -10.04 2.36
CA MET A 103 -4.76 -10.96 3.31
C MET A 103 -3.49 -11.59 2.76
N GLY A 104 -3.58 -12.28 1.61
CA GLY A 104 -2.45 -13.03 1.06
C GLY A 104 -1.31 -12.13 0.59
N ARG A 105 -1.63 -10.92 0.12
CA ARG A 105 -0.67 -9.84 -0.17
C ARG A 105 0.11 -9.45 1.07
N GLN A 106 -0.52 -9.33 2.24
CA GLN A 106 0.17 -8.88 3.46
C GLN A 106 1.18 -9.91 3.98
N PHE A 107 0.94 -11.22 3.79
CA PHE A 107 1.97 -12.24 4.03
C PHE A 107 3.07 -12.23 2.95
N LEU A 108 2.76 -11.87 1.71
CA LEU A 108 3.79 -11.64 0.68
C LEU A 108 4.67 -10.43 1.03
N VAL A 109 4.11 -9.35 1.61
CA VAL A 109 4.91 -8.24 2.20
C VAL A 109 5.86 -8.76 3.27
N LEU A 110 5.37 -9.59 4.22
CA LEU A 110 6.20 -10.18 5.27
C LEU A 110 7.35 -11.02 4.68
N ALA A 111 7.03 -11.93 3.76
CA ALA A 111 8.02 -12.82 3.14
C ALA A 111 9.09 -12.04 2.35
N LEU A 112 8.71 -10.98 1.63
CA LEU A 112 9.66 -10.13 0.90
C LEU A 112 10.55 -9.34 1.84
N VAL A 113 10.01 -8.72 2.90
CA VAL A 113 10.81 -8.00 3.91
C VAL A 113 11.78 -8.94 4.64
N PHE A 114 11.38 -10.18 4.91
CA PHE A 114 12.29 -11.17 5.51
C PHE A 114 13.46 -11.54 4.57
N VAL A 115 13.19 -11.68 3.27
CA VAL A 115 14.24 -11.87 2.25
C VAL A 115 15.14 -10.64 2.11
N GLU A 116 14.58 -9.43 2.14
CA GLU A 116 15.36 -8.18 2.11
C GLU A 116 16.30 -8.06 3.31
N ASN A 117 15.83 -8.40 4.52
CA ASN A 117 16.66 -8.49 5.72
C ASN A 117 17.78 -9.53 5.56
N LEU A 118 17.47 -10.78 5.19
CA LEU A 118 18.49 -11.81 4.98
C LEU A 118 19.58 -11.38 3.97
N CYS A 119 19.21 -10.61 2.94
CA CYS A 119 20.17 -10.11 1.96
C CYS A 119 20.96 -8.88 2.43
N GLY A 120 20.35 -7.96 3.18
CA GLY A 120 20.92 -6.62 3.47
C GLY A 120 21.27 -6.34 4.94
N GLU A 121 20.91 -7.21 5.87
CA GLU A 121 21.24 -7.09 7.30
C GLU A 121 22.70 -7.47 7.55
N PRO A 122 23.50 -6.58 8.17
CA PRO A 122 24.92 -6.80 8.44
C PRO A 122 25.12 -7.83 9.55
N VAL A 123 26.24 -8.55 9.52
CA VAL A 123 26.68 -9.36 10.67
C VAL A 123 27.30 -8.47 11.76
N GLU A 124 27.29 -8.92 13.02
CA GLU A 124 27.83 -8.13 14.13
C GLU A 124 29.32 -7.80 13.95
N GLY A 125 29.72 -6.58 14.34
CA GLY A 125 31.10 -6.10 14.19
C GLY A 125 31.50 -5.66 12.77
N THR A 126 30.58 -5.66 11.80
CA THR A 126 30.86 -5.26 10.40
C THR A 126 31.42 -3.83 10.26
N GLU A 127 32.67 -3.72 9.84
CA GLU A 127 33.27 -2.47 9.34
C GLU A 127 33.02 -2.31 7.83
N VAL A 128 32.52 -1.14 7.41
CA VAL A 128 32.18 -0.85 6.00
C VAL A 128 32.67 0.55 5.61
N LEU A 129 33.34 0.64 4.45
CA LEU A 129 33.80 1.88 3.79
C LEU A 129 34.67 2.83 4.65
N GLY A 130 35.23 2.35 5.77
CA GLY A 130 35.98 3.20 6.71
C GLY A 130 35.11 4.23 7.44
N LEU A 131 33.80 3.97 7.58
CA LEU A 131 32.87 4.85 8.27
C LEU A 131 33.09 4.79 9.79
N PRO A 132 32.86 5.89 10.54
CA PRO A 132 33.04 5.91 11.98
C PRO A 132 31.97 5.06 12.69
N GLU A 133 32.33 4.45 13.83
CA GLU A 133 31.47 3.53 14.61
C GLU A 133 30.06 4.07 14.86
N TRP A 134 29.90 5.35 15.22
CA TRP A 134 28.57 5.93 15.47
C TRP A 134 27.66 5.91 14.24
N MET A 135 28.24 6.00 13.05
CA MET A 135 27.53 5.97 11.77
C MET A 135 27.18 4.54 11.37
N ILE A 136 28.08 3.58 11.63
CA ILE A 136 27.82 2.14 11.49
C ILE A 136 26.71 1.72 12.47
N SER A 137 26.83 2.03 13.76
CA SER A 137 25.81 1.75 14.77
C SER A 137 24.45 2.35 14.42
N ALA A 138 24.41 3.60 13.93
CA ALA A 138 23.17 4.25 13.52
C ALA A 138 22.53 3.65 12.26
N PHE A 139 23.31 3.41 11.19
CA PHE A 139 22.75 2.99 9.89
C PHE A 139 22.69 1.49 9.67
N LEU A 140 23.67 0.75 10.18
CA LEU A 140 23.78 -0.70 10.09
C LEU A 140 23.26 -1.37 11.36
N GLY A 141 23.76 -0.98 12.55
CA GLY A 141 23.33 -1.54 13.84
C GLY A 141 21.87 -1.27 14.27
N SER A 142 21.11 -0.50 13.47
CA SER A 142 19.65 -0.35 13.63
C SER A 142 18.86 -0.66 12.35
N ASN A 143 19.51 -1.25 11.32
CA ASN A 143 18.94 -1.52 9.99
C ASN A 143 18.34 -0.31 9.26
N LEU A 144 18.64 0.92 9.71
CA LEU A 144 18.08 2.16 9.18
C LEU A 144 18.45 2.40 7.70
N ALA A 145 19.62 1.95 7.25
CA ALA A 145 20.01 2.02 5.85
C ALA A 145 19.13 1.14 4.95
N LEU A 146 18.93 -0.12 5.32
CA LEU A 146 18.04 -1.04 4.61
C LEU A 146 16.60 -0.52 4.64
N PHE A 147 16.13 0.00 5.79
CA PHE A 147 14.84 0.67 5.88
C PHE A 147 14.69 1.82 4.88
N PHE A 148 15.61 2.78 4.82
CA PHE A 148 15.48 3.91 3.89
C PHE A 148 15.50 3.43 2.43
N MET A 149 16.36 2.45 2.10
CA MET A 149 16.41 1.82 0.79
C MET A 149 15.05 1.17 0.41
N THR A 150 14.55 0.24 1.23
CA THR A 150 13.26 -0.45 1.03
C THR A 150 12.07 0.51 1.01
N ALA A 151 11.98 1.41 2.00
CA ALA A 151 10.84 2.30 2.14
C ALA A 151 10.76 3.30 0.99
N MET A 152 11.89 3.89 0.56
CA MET A 152 11.85 4.95 -0.45
C MET A 152 11.89 4.41 -1.88
N ILE A 153 12.57 3.29 -2.15
CA ILE A 153 12.59 2.67 -3.48
C ILE A 153 11.32 1.83 -3.69
N ALA A 154 11.13 0.78 -2.88
CA ALA A 154 10.03 -0.16 -3.10
C ALA A 154 8.68 0.43 -2.68
N LYS A 155 8.50 0.75 -1.39
CA LYS A 155 7.16 1.01 -0.82
C LYS A 155 6.56 2.36 -1.22
N ILE A 156 7.20 3.45 -0.82
CA ILE A 156 6.61 4.80 -0.88
C ILE A 156 6.56 5.30 -2.32
N SER A 157 7.59 5.06 -3.14
CA SER A 157 7.56 5.50 -4.55
C SER A 157 6.45 4.79 -5.36
N ALA A 158 6.18 3.51 -5.04
CA ALA A 158 5.08 2.76 -5.62
C ALA A 158 3.72 3.30 -5.20
N GLN A 159 3.49 3.48 -3.90
CA GLN A 159 2.25 4.02 -3.37
C GLN A 159 1.97 5.43 -3.91
N VAL A 160 2.99 6.30 -4.01
CA VAL A 160 2.87 7.65 -4.60
C VAL A 160 2.47 7.57 -6.08
N ASN A 161 3.12 6.76 -6.91
CA ASN A 161 2.75 6.64 -8.32
C ASN A 161 1.38 5.98 -8.51
N ALA A 162 1.13 4.85 -7.84
CA ALA A 162 -0.13 4.12 -7.92
C ALA A 162 -1.31 4.98 -7.44
N SER A 163 -1.15 5.83 -6.42
CA SER A 163 -2.23 6.70 -5.92
C SER A 163 -2.78 7.74 -6.92
N ARG A 164 -2.09 7.96 -8.04
CA ARG A 164 -2.46 8.93 -9.10
C ARG A 164 -2.56 8.32 -10.50
N CYS A 165 -1.97 7.14 -10.70
CA CYS A 165 -1.82 6.45 -11.97
C CYS A 165 -2.24 4.97 -11.80
N MET A 166 -3.34 4.73 -11.10
CA MET A 166 -3.80 3.39 -10.70
C MET A 166 -3.95 2.45 -11.90
N LEU A 167 -4.52 2.96 -12.99
CA LEU A 167 -4.80 2.21 -14.21
C LEU A 167 -3.52 1.77 -14.90
N ASP A 168 -2.59 2.70 -15.13
CA ASP A 168 -1.29 2.47 -15.76
C ASP A 168 -0.41 1.53 -14.91
N TYR A 169 -0.37 1.75 -13.58
CA TYR A 169 0.54 1.04 -12.67
C TYR A 169 0.31 -0.48 -12.64
N VAL A 170 -0.93 -0.96 -12.74
CA VAL A 170 -1.25 -2.41 -12.75
C VAL A 170 -1.53 -2.99 -14.14
N ASN A 171 -1.37 -2.23 -15.23
CA ASN A 171 -1.64 -2.70 -16.60
C ASN A 171 -0.51 -3.58 -17.18
N ASN A 172 0.06 -4.48 -16.37
CA ASN A 172 1.20 -5.30 -16.73
C ASN A 172 1.09 -6.73 -16.17
N PHE A 173 1.86 -7.65 -16.76
CA PHE A 173 1.84 -9.07 -16.37
C PHE A 173 2.30 -9.31 -14.92
N PHE A 174 3.22 -8.50 -14.40
CA PHE A 174 3.79 -8.68 -13.06
C PHE A 174 2.80 -8.30 -11.95
N ALA A 175 1.94 -7.31 -12.18
CA ALA A 175 0.79 -7.00 -11.32
C ALA A 175 -0.19 -8.17 -11.24
N GLU A 176 -0.55 -8.76 -12.39
CA GLU A 176 -1.45 -9.93 -12.42
C GLU A 176 -0.82 -11.16 -11.77
N PHE A 177 0.46 -11.44 -12.02
CA PHE A 177 1.21 -12.50 -11.35
C PHE A 177 1.21 -12.31 -9.83
N THR A 178 1.52 -11.10 -9.35
CA THR A 178 1.51 -10.76 -7.93
C THR A 178 0.13 -10.92 -7.29
N MET A 179 -0.93 -10.49 -7.98
CA MET A 179 -2.32 -10.66 -7.55
C MET A 179 -2.72 -12.15 -7.46
N ARG A 180 -2.33 -12.97 -8.45
CA ARG A 180 -2.53 -14.43 -8.44
C ARG A 180 -1.74 -15.13 -7.32
N VAL A 181 -0.48 -14.74 -7.08
CA VAL A 181 0.33 -15.27 -5.97
C VAL A 181 -0.29 -14.91 -4.63
N SER A 182 -0.77 -13.68 -4.45
CA SER A 182 -1.47 -13.25 -3.24
C SER A 182 -2.71 -14.11 -2.97
N MET A 183 -3.56 -14.38 -3.97
CA MET A 183 -4.70 -15.29 -3.80
C MET A 183 -4.27 -16.74 -3.52
N GLY A 184 -3.16 -17.22 -4.09
CA GLY A 184 -2.58 -18.53 -3.76
C GLY A 184 -2.10 -18.63 -2.32
N ILE A 185 -1.54 -17.55 -1.77
CA ILE A 185 -1.15 -17.44 -0.36
C ILE A 185 -2.39 -17.42 0.54
N GLU A 186 -3.47 -16.73 0.17
CA GLU A 186 -4.74 -16.79 0.92
C GLU A 186 -5.29 -18.21 0.98
N PHE A 187 -5.24 -18.94 -0.14
CA PHE A 187 -5.74 -20.30 -0.24
C PHE A 187 -5.05 -21.26 0.74
N SER A 188 -3.77 -21.02 1.09
CA SER A 188 -3.03 -21.80 2.09
C SER A 188 -3.71 -21.86 3.47
N GLY A 189 -4.48 -20.83 3.84
CA GLY A 189 -5.17 -20.75 5.11
C GLY A 189 -4.37 -20.18 6.28
N LEU A 190 -3.06 -19.90 6.12
CA LEU A 190 -2.17 -19.49 7.22
C LEU A 190 -2.68 -18.27 8.03
N LEU A 191 -3.46 -17.39 7.40
CA LEU A 191 -3.96 -16.13 7.95
C LEU A 191 -5.45 -16.16 8.31
N HIS A 192 -6.13 -17.31 8.15
CA HIS A 192 -7.61 -17.40 8.23
C HIS A 192 -8.21 -17.06 9.60
N CYS A 193 -7.41 -16.99 10.68
CA CYS A 193 -7.88 -16.46 11.96
C CYS A 193 -8.31 -14.98 11.88
N CYS A 194 -7.82 -14.20 10.91
CA CYS A 194 -8.24 -12.80 10.72
C CYS A 194 -9.75 -12.67 10.43
N TYR A 195 -10.34 -13.64 9.72
CA TYR A 195 -11.79 -13.68 9.48
C TYR A 195 -12.60 -13.83 10.78
N LEU A 196 -12.07 -14.53 11.81
CA LEU A 196 -12.75 -14.61 13.12
C LEU A 196 -12.85 -13.23 13.78
N VAL A 197 -11.80 -12.42 13.66
CA VAL A 197 -11.80 -11.07 14.20
C VAL A 197 -12.74 -10.17 13.41
N GLN A 198 -12.79 -10.32 12.07
CA GLN A 198 -13.78 -9.65 11.21
C GLN A 198 -15.23 -10.01 11.63
N PHE A 199 -15.55 -11.29 11.86
CA PHE A 199 -16.85 -11.74 12.35
C PHE A 199 -17.17 -11.21 13.76
N LEU A 200 -16.18 -11.16 14.67
CA LEU A 200 -16.34 -10.59 16.00
C LEU A 200 -16.66 -9.09 15.93
N PHE A 201 -15.95 -8.32 15.09
CA PHE A 201 -16.24 -6.90 14.88
C PHE A 201 -17.63 -6.66 14.26
N ALA A 202 -18.07 -7.49 13.31
CA ALA A 202 -19.41 -7.42 12.74
C ALA A 202 -20.51 -7.74 13.76
N TYR A 203 -20.28 -8.72 14.63
CA TYR A 203 -21.19 -9.03 15.75
C TYR A 203 -21.26 -7.88 16.78
N LEU A 204 -20.11 -7.32 17.16
CA LEU A 204 -20.03 -6.22 18.13
C LEU A 204 -20.53 -4.87 17.59
N SER A 205 -20.42 -4.63 16.28
CA SER A 205 -20.92 -3.40 15.62
C SER A 205 -22.42 -3.44 15.33
N GLY A 206 -23.05 -4.64 15.41
CA GLY A 206 -24.43 -4.86 15.00
C GLY A 206 -24.66 -4.78 13.49
N GLN A 207 -23.60 -4.73 12.68
CA GLN A 207 -23.67 -4.66 11.22
C GLN A 207 -23.19 -6.00 10.63
N PRO A 208 -24.09 -6.81 10.03
CA PRO A 208 -23.72 -8.12 9.52
C PRO A 208 -22.71 -8.01 8.37
N LEU A 209 -21.76 -8.95 8.31
CA LEU A 209 -20.93 -9.17 7.14
C LEU A 209 -21.77 -9.84 6.03
N GLU A 210 -22.42 -9.01 5.23
CA GLU A 210 -23.04 -9.44 3.99
C GLU A 210 -21.92 -9.74 2.96
N SER A 211 -21.79 -11.02 2.59
CA SER A 211 -20.83 -11.52 1.59
C SER A 211 -21.48 -11.51 0.20
N LYS A 212 -20.67 -11.29 -0.85
CA LYS A 212 -21.14 -11.36 -2.24
C LYS A 212 -21.20 -12.79 -2.78
N GLU A 213 -20.81 -13.79 -1.98
CA GLU A 213 -20.71 -15.19 -2.42
C GLU A 213 -21.95 -16.04 -2.08
N ARG A 214 -22.14 -17.12 -2.84
CA ARG A 214 -23.13 -18.16 -2.51
C ARG A 214 -22.84 -18.77 -1.12
N PRO A 215 -23.86 -19.15 -0.34
CA PRO A 215 -23.65 -19.86 0.92
C PRO A 215 -22.77 -21.10 0.74
N ARG A 216 -21.66 -21.14 1.48
CA ARG A 216 -20.66 -22.23 1.41
C ARG A 216 -21.32 -23.60 1.68
N THR A 217 -21.02 -24.59 0.85
CA THR A 217 -21.45 -25.98 1.01
C THR A 217 -20.81 -26.63 2.25
N VAL A 218 -21.26 -27.82 2.65
CA VAL A 218 -20.73 -28.50 3.84
C VAL A 218 -19.20 -28.77 3.74
N PRO A 219 -18.64 -29.28 2.62
CA PRO A 219 -17.19 -29.44 2.49
C PRO A 219 -16.42 -28.11 2.49
N GLU A 220 -16.93 -27.09 1.79
CA GLU A 220 -16.33 -25.75 1.76
C GLU A 220 -16.30 -25.10 3.16
N LYS A 221 -17.37 -25.27 3.94
CA LYS A 221 -17.44 -24.84 5.35
C LYS A 221 -16.42 -25.58 6.22
N PHE A 222 -16.33 -26.91 6.10
CA PHE A 222 -15.36 -27.69 6.87
C PHE A 222 -13.92 -27.28 6.55
N PHE A 223 -13.56 -27.18 5.27
CA PHE A 223 -12.23 -26.77 4.83
C PHE A 223 -11.87 -25.32 5.20
N PHE A 224 -12.86 -24.43 5.29
CA PHE A 224 -12.68 -23.09 5.88
C PHE A 224 -12.38 -23.17 7.38
N TRP A 225 -13.22 -23.84 8.17
CA TRP A 225 -13.05 -23.91 9.63
C TRP A 225 -11.79 -24.65 10.09
N VAL A 226 -11.31 -25.65 9.33
CA VAL A 226 -10.01 -26.30 9.59
C VAL A 226 -8.85 -25.31 9.41
N ARG A 227 -8.83 -24.53 8.32
CA ARG A 227 -7.79 -23.51 8.07
C ARG A 227 -7.82 -22.40 9.12
N VAL A 228 -9.02 -21.96 9.52
CA VAL A 228 -9.23 -21.04 10.65
C VAL A 228 -8.63 -21.57 11.95
N LEU A 229 -8.89 -22.85 12.31
CA LEU A 229 -8.35 -23.47 13.52
C LEU A 229 -6.82 -23.60 13.50
N VAL A 230 -6.25 -24.01 12.37
CA VAL A 230 -4.77 -24.11 12.21
C VAL A 230 -4.13 -22.73 12.34
N SER A 231 -4.67 -21.71 11.65
CA SER A 231 -4.20 -20.33 11.74
C SER A 231 -4.29 -19.77 13.16
N LEU A 232 -5.39 -20.05 13.87
CA LEU A 232 -5.56 -19.64 15.27
C LEU A 232 -4.58 -20.35 16.21
N ALA A 233 -4.33 -21.65 16.02
CA ALA A 233 -3.37 -22.40 16.82
C ALA A 233 -1.94 -21.87 16.65
N ILE A 234 -1.53 -21.54 15.43
CA ILE A 234 -0.22 -20.93 15.14
C ILE A 234 -0.12 -19.54 15.78
N LEU A 235 -1.18 -18.71 15.71
CA LEU A 235 -1.21 -17.40 16.36
C LEU A 235 -1.10 -17.51 17.89
N CYS A 236 -1.83 -18.44 18.51
CA CYS A 236 -1.77 -18.69 19.94
C CYS A 236 -0.39 -19.19 20.39
N LEU A 237 0.24 -20.09 19.63
CA LEU A 237 1.63 -20.53 19.88
C LEU A 237 2.60 -19.36 19.78
N SER A 238 2.47 -18.52 18.74
CA SER A 238 3.32 -17.34 18.54
C SER A 238 3.21 -16.40 19.75
N PHE A 239 1.99 -16.06 20.19
CA PHE A 239 1.79 -15.26 21.40
C PHE A 239 2.36 -15.92 22.66
N ALA A 240 2.21 -17.23 22.84
CA ALA A 240 2.71 -17.92 24.02
C ALA A 240 4.24 -17.84 24.12
N VAL A 241 4.96 -18.10 23.03
CA VAL A 241 6.43 -18.02 22.98
C VAL A 241 6.90 -16.57 23.16
N THR A 242 6.36 -15.63 22.37
CA THR A 242 6.78 -14.22 22.42
C THR A 242 6.47 -13.57 23.78
N LEU A 243 5.32 -13.85 24.40
CA LEU A 243 5.02 -13.32 25.74
C LEU A 243 5.86 -14.00 26.83
N SER A 244 6.17 -15.30 26.72
CA SER A 244 7.05 -15.97 27.68
C SER A 244 8.45 -15.35 27.67
N ALA A 245 9.05 -15.19 26.49
CA ALA A 245 10.36 -14.56 26.35
C ALA A 245 10.36 -13.14 26.93
N LEU A 246 9.35 -12.34 26.57
CA LEU A 246 9.20 -10.95 27.03
C LEU A 246 9.04 -10.87 28.57
N PHE A 247 8.24 -11.74 29.20
CA PHE A 247 8.11 -11.78 30.65
C PHE A 247 9.39 -12.24 31.37
N ASN A 248 10.21 -13.07 30.73
CA ASN A 248 11.49 -13.54 31.24
C ASN A 248 12.66 -12.56 31.01
N ASN A 249 12.48 -11.49 30.21
CA ASN A 249 13.51 -10.58 29.66
C ASN A 249 14.36 -11.17 28.52
N GLN A 250 14.00 -12.32 27.96
CA GLN A 250 14.71 -13.04 26.89
C GLN A 250 14.48 -12.42 25.49
N THR A 251 14.63 -11.10 25.36
CA THR A 251 14.30 -10.33 24.16
C THR A 251 15.26 -9.17 23.94
N THR A 252 15.42 -8.70 22.70
CA THR A 252 16.36 -7.62 22.31
C THR A 252 15.95 -6.19 22.73
N MET A 253 15.17 -6.07 23.80
CA MET A 253 14.72 -4.80 24.37
C MET A 253 15.84 -4.13 25.18
N TRP A 254 15.80 -2.80 25.31
CA TRP A 254 16.86 -2.05 26.01
C TRP A 254 16.91 -2.35 27.52
N ASP A 255 18.13 -2.48 28.04
CA ASP A 255 18.43 -2.67 29.46
C ASP A 255 17.70 -1.65 30.35
N GLY A 256 17.10 -2.15 31.43
CA GLY A 256 16.38 -1.32 32.40
C GLY A 256 14.93 -0.99 32.06
N VAL A 257 14.38 -1.43 30.92
CA VAL A 257 12.93 -1.35 30.66
C VAL A 257 12.22 -2.58 31.25
N PRO A 258 11.32 -2.43 32.24
CA PRO A 258 10.69 -3.59 32.89
C PRO A 258 9.76 -4.37 31.95
N PRO A 259 9.67 -5.72 32.06
CA PRO A 259 8.81 -6.55 31.20
C PRO A 259 7.37 -6.05 31.04
N VAL A 260 6.72 -5.62 32.13
CA VAL A 260 5.35 -5.11 32.10
C VAL A 260 5.22 -3.85 31.23
N VAL A 261 6.25 -2.99 31.21
CA VAL A 261 6.30 -1.81 30.32
C VAL A 261 6.47 -2.25 28.87
N SER A 262 7.34 -3.23 28.61
CA SER A 262 7.53 -3.82 27.28
C SER A 262 6.24 -4.46 26.73
N VAL A 263 5.45 -5.17 27.55
CA VAL A 263 4.12 -5.68 27.15
C VAL A 263 3.16 -4.54 26.80
N ILE A 264 3.12 -3.48 27.61
CA ILE A 264 2.25 -2.32 27.35
C ILE A 264 2.66 -1.63 26.04
N LEU A 265 3.95 -1.40 25.82
CA LEU A 265 4.48 -0.82 24.59
C LEU A 265 4.15 -1.69 23.37
N PHE A 266 4.30 -3.02 23.47
CA PHE A 266 3.95 -3.96 22.41
C PHE A 266 2.51 -3.79 21.93
N PHE A 267 1.53 -3.84 22.86
CA PHE A 267 0.13 -3.69 22.49
C PHE A 267 -0.22 -2.26 22.02
N VAL A 268 0.40 -1.22 22.60
CA VAL A 268 0.19 0.18 22.17
C VAL A 268 0.70 0.42 20.75
N PHE A 269 1.92 -0.04 20.42
CA PHE A 269 2.47 0.11 19.08
C PHE A 269 1.72 -0.76 18.05
N MET A 270 1.30 -1.98 18.40
CA MET A 270 0.43 -2.79 17.54
C MET A 270 -0.92 -2.10 17.26
N ALA A 271 -1.51 -1.41 18.25
CA ALA A 271 -2.76 -0.67 18.05
C ALA A 271 -2.57 0.58 17.17
N ILE A 272 -1.44 1.29 17.29
CA ILE A 272 -1.09 2.42 16.42
C ILE A 272 -0.88 1.95 14.97
N VAL A 273 -0.11 0.88 14.75
CA VAL A 273 0.07 0.26 13.44
C VAL A 273 -1.29 -0.19 12.88
N GLY A 274 -2.12 -0.87 13.69
CA GLY A 274 -3.46 -1.31 13.29
C GLY A 274 -4.35 -0.17 12.79
N MET A 275 -4.41 0.93 13.52
CA MET A 275 -5.14 2.12 13.08
C MET A 275 -4.58 2.68 11.75
N LEU A 276 -3.26 2.77 11.60
CA LEU A 276 -2.62 3.25 10.37
C LEU A 276 -2.81 2.30 9.17
N GLU A 277 -2.86 1.00 9.41
CA GLU A 277 -3.14 -0.04 8.41
C GLU A 277 -4.60 -0.03 7.95
N GLY A 278 -5.55 0.09 8.88
CA GLY A 278 -6.95 0.31 8.53
C GLY A 278 -7.17 1.66 7.82
N MET A 279 -6.55 2.74 8.29
CA MET A 279 -6.69 4.08 7.72
C MET A 279 -6.27 4.16 6.24
N GLN A 280 -5.22 3.45 5.82
CA GLN A 280 -4.80 3.44 4.42
C GLN A 280 -5.91 2.91 3.49
N ILE A 281 -6.49 1.77 3.84
CA ILE A 281 -7.56 1.14 3.04
C ILE A 281 -8.84 1.97 3.09
N ALA A 282 -9.20 2.47 4.27
CA ALA A 282 -10.34 3.38 4.42
C ALA A 282 -10.17 4.62 3.53
N PHE A 283 -9.02 5.29 3.57
CA PHE A 283 -8.76 6.50 2.78
C PHE A 283 -8.83 6.26 1.26
N PHE A 284 -8.33 5.13 0.75
CA PHE A 284 -8.51 4.76 -0.66
C PHE A 284 -9.97 4.51 -1.02
N ALA A 285 -10.73 3.75 -0.21
CA ALA A 285 -12.15 3.49 -0.45
C ALA A 285 -12.99 4.79 -0.42
N ILE A 286 -12.64 5.71 0.49
CA ILE A 286 -13.30 7.01 0.66
C ILE A 286 -12.95 8.02 -0.43
N ALA A 287 -11.78 7.92 -1.07
CA ALA A 287 -11.38 8.80 -2.16
C ALA A 287 -12.34 8.78 -3.37
N GLN A 288 -13.13 7.71 -3.52
CA GLN A 288 -14.14 7.56 -4.59
C GLN A 288 -15.60 7.78 -4.11
N MET A 289 -15.87 7.95 -2.80
CA MET A 289 -17.21 8.28 -2.27
C MET A 289 -17.60 9.73 -2.62
N THR A 290 -18.88 10.08 -2.68
CA THR A 290 -19.30 11.47 -2.94
C THR A 290 -19.07 12.39 -1.72
N GLU A 291 -19.19 13.72 -1.88
CA GLU A 291 -19.01 14.64 -0.75
C GLU A 291 -20.14 14.50 0.29
N GLU A 292 -21.39 14.32 -0.15
CA GLU A 292 -22.54 14.05 0.71
C GLU A 292 -22.28 12.81 1.59
N GLU A 293 -21.80 11.74 0.96
CA GLU A 293 -21.44 10.47 1.59
C GLU A 293 -20.33 10.60 2.66
N ARG A 294 -19.31 11.43 2.39
CA ARG A 294 -18.22 11.76 3.32
C ARG A 294 -18.69 12.59 4.53
N SER A 295 -19.76 13.37 4.38
CA SER A 295 -20.22 14.36 5.37
C SER A 295 -20.93 13.79 6.61
N THR A 296 -21.29 12.50 6.59
CA THR A 296 -22.17 11.83 7.57
C THR A 296 -21.71 11.82 9.05
N SER A 297 -20.49 12.27 9.35
CA SER A 297 -19.99 12.43 10.73
C SER A 297 -19.08 13.67 10.82
N PRO A 298 -19.15 14.48 11.90
CA PRO A 298 -18.30 15.67 12.06
C PRO A 298 -16.79 15.38 12.07
N TRP A 299 -16.37 14.19 12.53
CA TRP A 299 -14.97 13.77 12.46
C TRP A 299 -14.60 13.21 11.08
N ALA A 300 -15.55 12.55 10.41
CA ALA A 300 -15.36 12.08 9.05
C ALA A 300 -15.18 13.25 8.07
N LYS A 301 -16.04 14.28 8.16
CA LYS A 301 -15.89 15.50 7.37
C LYS A 301 -14.53 16.16 7.64
N LYS A 302 -14.19 16.48 8.89
CA LYS A 302 -12.88 17.08 9.24
C LYS A 302 -11.67 16.28 8.74
N THR A 303 -11.77 14.95 8.70
CA THR A 303 -10.69 14.09 8.20
C THR A 303 -10.62 14.16 6.67
N CYS A 304 -11.75 14.08 5.97
CA CYS A 304 -11.83 14.26 4.52
C CYS A 304 -11.37 15.66 4.09
N ASP A 305 -11.81 16.72 4.77
CA ASP A 305 -11.44 18.11 4.48
C ASP A 305 -9.90 18.28 4.42
N VAL A 306 -9.18 17.66 5.38
CA VAL A 306 -7.70 17.65 5.42
C VAL A 306 -7.10 16.68 4.40
N LEU A 307 -7.69 15.50 4.19
CA LEU A 307 -7.15 14.47 3.31
C LEU A 307 -7.18 14.86 1.82
N PHE A 308 -8.21 15.61 1.40
CA PHE A 308 -8.40 16.05 0.01
C PHE A 308 -7.94 17.51 -0.23
N GLU A 309 -7.46 18.20 0.80
CA GLU A 309 -6.83 19.52 0.70
C GLU A 309 -5.65 19.49 -0.31
N GLY A 310 -5.55 20.54 -1.14
CA GLY A 310 -4.45 20.73 -2.10
C GLY A 310 -4.40 19.69 -3.23
N ASP A 311 -5.44 19.59 -4.06
CA ASP A 311 -5.53 18.63 -5.19
C ASP A 311 -5.28 17.17 -4.75
N GLY A 312 -5.76 16.82 -3.55
CA GLY A 312 -5.52 15.52 -2.94
C GLY A 312 -4.07 15.21 -2.58
N ARG A 313 -3.13 16.19 -2.58
CA ARG A 313 -1.72 15.98 -2.20
C ARG A 313 -1.55 15.37 -0.80
N ASN A 314 -2.47 15.66 0.12
CA ASN A 314 -2.43 15.12 1.47
C ASN A 314 -2.74 13.61 1.55
N LEU A 315 -3.34 12.98 0.52
CA LEU A 315 -3.53 11.53 0.48
C LEU A 315 -2.20 10.77 0.22
N PRO A 316 -1.41 11.07 -0.83
CA PRO A 316 -0.04 10.54 -0.96
C PRO A 316 0.89 11.01 0.17
N GLY A 317 0.75 12.26 0.63
CA GLY A 317 1.51 12.78 1.78
C GLY A 317 1.27 11.99 3.07
N PHE A 318 0.01 11.58 3.31
CA PHE A 318 -0.31 10.64 4.37
C PHE A 318 0.42 9.30 4.19
N MET A 319 0.48 8.72 2.98
CA MET A 319 1.16 7.43 2.75
C MET A 319 2.65 7.50 3.13
N VAL A 320 3.36 8.58 2.76
CA VAL A 320 4.77 8.81 3.15
C VAL A 320 4.91 8.80 4.67
N GLY A 321 4.17 9.67 5.37
CA GLY A 321 4.28 9.82 6.82
C GLY A 321 3.70 8.65 7.63
N ARG A 322 2.72 7.94 7.06
CA ARG A 322 2.18 6.67 7.58
C ARG A 322 3.24 5.59 7.54
N GLN A 323 3.93 5.43 6.41
CA GLN A 323 4.97 4.41 6.30
C GLN A 323 6.14 4.69 7.27
N MET A 324 6.52 5.96 7.44
CA MET A 324 7.50 6.36 8.47
C MET A 324 7.03 5.99 9.89
N CYS A 325 5.77 6.29 10.24
CA CYS A 325 5.23 5.97 11.57
C CYS A 325 5.11 4.45 11.79
N VAL A 326 4.57 3.72 10.81
CA VAL A 326 4.41 2.26 10.85
C VAL A 326 5.77 1.58 11.03
N THR A 327 6.81 1.98 10.28
CA THR A 327 8.13 1.36 10.45
C THR A 327 8.82 1.78 11.76
N MET A 328 8.64 3.01 12.24
CA MET A 328 9.11 3.40 13.58
C MET A 328 8.46 2.55 14.68
N CYS A 329 7.17 2.26 14.57
CA CYS A 329 6.46 1.36 15.48
C CYS A 329 6.97 -0.09 15.34
N PHE A 330 7.15 -0.60 14.11
CA PHE A 330 7.66 -1.94 13.88
C PHE A 330 9.12 -2.12 14.32
N PHE A 331 9.97 -1.10 14.27
CA PHE A 331 11.33 -1.18 14.83
C PHE A 331 11.30 -1.44 16.35
N ILE A 332 10.46 -0.70 17.08
CA ILE A 332 10.30 -0.89 18.53
C ILE A 332 9.63 -2.23 18.84
N VAL A 333 8.59 -2.60 18.09
CA VAL A 333 7.91 -3.91 18.26
C VAL A 333 8.88 -5.06 17.96
N ALA A 334 9.67 -4.99 16.90
CA ALA A 334 10.68 -6.00 16.59
C ALA A 334 11.66 -6.17 17.76
N ARG A 335 12.18 -5.09 18.34
CA ARG A 335 13.05 -5.18 19.54
C ARG A 335 12.38 -5.88 20.73
N VAL A 336 11.08 -5.66 20.92
CA VAL A 336 10.28 -6.28 22.00
C VAL A 336 9.87 -7.73 21.68
N THR A 337 9.85 -8.16 20.41
CA THR A 337 9.43 -9.51 20.00
C THR A 337 10.54 -10.44 19.53
N THR A 338 11.68 -9.92 19.12
CA THR A 338 12.86 -10.71 18.75
C THR A 338 13.45 -11.30 20.01
N ILE A 339 13.50 -12.63 20.04
CA ILE A 339 13.98 -13.43 21.16
C ILE A 339 15.51 -13.38 21.15
N LYS A 340 16.09 -13.31 22.35
CA LYS A 340 17.50 -13.57 22.58
C LYS A 340 17.61 -14.37 23.86
N LEU A 341 18.10 -15.60 23.72
CA LEU A 341 18.63 -16.41 24.81
C LEU A 341 20.14 -16.19 24.88
N ASP A 342 20.72 -16.33 26.08
CA ASP A 342 22.17 -16.47 26.24
C ASP A 342 22.54 -17.97 26.25
N ASP A 343 23.80 -18.32 25.95
CA ASP A 343 24.27 -19.70 25.69
C ASP A 343 24.04 -20.70 26.85
N ASP A 344 23.76 -20.22 28.07
CA ASP A 344 23.51 -21.01 29.28
C ASP A 344 21.99 -21.20 29.61
N GLU A 345 21.06 -20.67 28.79
CA GLU A 345 19.61 -20.75 29.06
C GLU A 345 18.89 -21.94 28.38
N ASP A 346 17.88 -22.50 29.07
CA ASP A 346 16.99 -23.55 28.51
C ASP A 346 16.11 -23.02 27.37
N ASN A 347 16.03 -23.78 26.26
CA ASN A 347 15.10 -23.53 25.13
C ASN A 347 13.66 -23.27 25.62
N ILE A 348 12.95 -22.34 25.00
CA ILE A 348 11.61 -21.90 25.46
C ILE A 348 10.62 -23.07 25.40
N PHE A 349 10.00 -23.38 26.54
CA PHE A 349 9.14 -24.55 26.76
C PHE A 349 9.81 -25.93 26.55
N GLY A 350 11.15 -26.00 26.55
CA GLY A 350 11.90 -27.26 26.37
C GLY A 350 11.79 -27.85 24.96
N VAL A 351 11.63 -27.00 23.94
CA VAL A 351 11.66 -27.42 22.53
C VAL A 351 13.05 -27.85 22.10
N SER A 352 13.16 -28.52 20.95
CA SER A 352 14.46 -28.82 20.33
C SER A 352 15.09 -27.59 19.68
N ASP A 353 16.41 -27.60 19.56
CA ASP A 353 17.22 -26.46 19.08
C ASP A 353 16.81 -25.99 17.67
N GLY A 354 16.39 -26.92 16.80
CA GLY A 354 15.87 -26.57 15.46
C GLY A 354 14.49 -25.89 15.47
N ILE A 355 13.76 -25.95 16.58
CA ILE A 355 12.52 -25.17 16.82
C ILE A 355 12.87 -23.86 17.52
N GLN A 356 13.82 -23.86 18.47
CA GLN A 356 14.31 -22.63 19.09
C GLN A 356 14.91 -21.69 18.04
N ALA A 357 15.79 -22.18 17.17
CA ALA A 357 16.36 -21.43 16.06
C ALA A 357 15.30 -20.87 15.08
N LEU A 358 14.10 -21.47 15.01
CA LEU A 358 12.96 -20.91 14.26
C LEU A 358 12.29 -19.76 15.03
N PHE A 359 12.21 -19.84 16.36
CA PHE A 359 11.73 -18.75 17.21
C PHE A 359 12.67 -17.53 17.17
N ASP A 360 13.99 -17.79 17.21
CA ASP A 360 15.05 -16.77 17.23
C ASP A 360 15.09 -15.93 15.94
N THR A 361 14.58 -16.44 14.81
CA THR A 361 14.40 -15.65 13.57
C THR A 361 13.48 -14.43 13.71
N GLY A 362 12.76 -14.29 14.83
CA GLY A 362 11.74 -13.26 15.02
C GLY A 362 10.45 -13.48 14.22
N LEU A 363 10.36 -14.56 13.42
CA LEU A 363 9.21 -14.87 12.57
C LEU A 363 7.87 -14.93 13.34
N LEU A 364 7.89 -15.36 14.61
CA LEU A 364 6.69 -15.38 15.46
C LEU A 364 6.18 -13.96 15.76
N GLY A 365 7.06 -13.03 16.13
CA GLY A 365 6.71 -11.62 16.33
C GLY A 365 6.23 -10.95 15.04
N ALA A 366 6.89 -11.27 13.93
CA ALA A 366 6.53 -10.81 12.60
C ALA A 366 5.16 -11.37 12.12
N LEU A 367 4.79 -12.59 12.55
CA LEU A 367 3.50 -13.20 12.26
C LEU A 367 2.38 -12.61 13.13
N ILE A 368 2.61 -12.42 14.44
CA ILE A 368 1.65 -11.74 15.33
C ILE A 368 1.33 -10.34 14.80
N THR A 369 2.35 -9.56 14.47
CA THR A 369 2.17 -8.21 13.92
C THR A 369 1.45 -8.22 12.57
N THR A 370 1.80 -9.14 11.67
CA THR A 370 1.10 -9.32 10.39
C THR A 370 -0.38 -9.61 10.57
N ILE A 371 -0.75 -10.51 11.48
CA ILE A 371 -2.15 -10.91 11.72
C ILE A 371 -2.92 -9.83 12.50
N VAL A 372 -2.42 -9.44 13.66
CA VAL A 372 -3.14 -8.63 14.66
C VAL A 372 -2.96 -7.14 14.46
N ALA A 373 -1.75 -6.69 14.12
CA ALA A 373 -1.44 -5.27 13.92
C ALA A 373 -1.64 -4.81 12.47
N SER A 374 -1.86 -5.70 11.50
CA SER A 374 -2.07 -5.33 10.10
C SER A 374 -3.36 -5.92 9.50
N ILE A 375 -3.40 -7.20 9.16
CA ILE A 375 -4.51 -7.80 8.38
C ILE A 375 -5.86 -7.62 9.06
N THR A 376 -5.93 -7.85 10.37
CA THR A 376 -7.16 -7.65 11.18
C THR A 376 -7.77 -6.27 10.94
N TRP A 377 -6.97 -5.20 10.98
CA TRP A 377 -7.45 -3.83 10.81
C TRP A 377 -7.70 -3.48 9.35
N GLN A 378 -6.90 -4.02 8.42
CA GLN A 378 -7.13 -3.89 6.98
C GLN A 378 -8.50 -4.48 6.57
N LEU A 379 -8.87 -5.67 7.05
CA LEU A 379 -10.17 -6.31 6.78
C LEU A 379 -11.35 -5.57 7.42
N VAL A 380 -11.19 -5.10 8.67
CA VAL A 380 -12.24 -4.32 9.36
C VAL A 380 -12.40 -2.94 8.70
N ALA A 381 -11.34 -2.36 8.13
CA ALA A 381 -11.42 -1.12 7.35
C ALA A 381 -11.98 -1.30 5.93
N SER A 382 -11.74 -2.46 5.29
CA SER A 382 -12.37 -2.84 4.02
C SER A 382 -13.89 -2.92 4.19
N ALA A 383 -14.36 -3.59 5.25
CA ALA A 383 -15.78 -3.74 5.55
C ALA A 383 -16.45 -2.46 6.11
N PHE A 384 -15.76 -1.69 6.97
CA PHE A 384 -16.34 -0.57 7.71
C PHE A 384 -15.55 0.76 7.59
N PRO A 385 -15.23 1.25 6.38
CA PRO A 385 -14.31 2.39 6.17
C PRO A 385 -14.80 3.69 6.85
N LYS A 386 -16.12 3.92 6.90
CA LYS A 386 -16.72 5.07 7.60
C LYS A 386 -16.55 5.05 9.12
N ALA A 387 -16.38 3.88 9.74
CA ALA A 387 -16.20 3.76 11.18
C ALA A 387 -14.84 4.35 11.60
N PHE A 388 -13.78 4.04 10.84
CA PHE A 388 -12.44 4.60 11.07
C PHE A 388 -12.44 6.14 10.99
N LEU A 389 -13.01 6.71 9.92
CA LEU A 389 -13.14 8.17 9.76
C LEU A 389 -13.87 8.87 10.91
N SER A 390 -14.83 8.18 11.53
CA SER A 390 -15.68 8.77 12.56
C SER A 390 -14.98 8.90 13.92
N THR A 391 -13.76 8.37 14.07
CA THR A 391 -12.98 8.47 15.31
C THR A 391 -12.10 9.73 15.34
N PRO A 392 -11.91 10.37 16.52
CA PRO A 392 -10.94 11.45 16.66
C PRO A 392 -9.48 10.97 16.53
N LEU A 393 -9.22 9.67 16.79
CA LEU A 393 -7.89 9.08 16.68
C LEU A 393 -7.38 9.09 15.23
N THR A 394 -8.23 8.75 14.26
CA THR A 394 -7.92 8.86 12.82
C THR A 394 -7.49 10.27 12.42
N TYR A 395 -8.15 11.31 12.94
CA TYR A 395 -7.80 12.71 12.67
C TYR A 395 -6.43 13.10 13.27
N ILE A 396 -6.14 12.64 14.49
CA ILE A 396 -4.85 12.87 15.17
C ILE A 396 -3.72 12.15 14.42
N LEU A 397 -3.91 10.89 14.06
CA LEU A 397 -2.94 10.10 13.30
C LEU A 397 -2.69 10.66 11.89
N LEU A 398 -3.73 11.10 11.17
CA LEU A 398 -3.58 11.80 9.88
C LEU A 398 -2.68 13.03 10.03
N ARG A 399 -2.93 13.89 11.03
CA ARG A 399 -2.11 15.08 11.30
C ARG A 399 -0.68 14.72 11.72
N PHE A 400 -0.47 13.65 12.47
CA PHE A 400 0.87 13.18 12.84
C PHE A 400 1.64 12.66 11.62
N CYS A 401 1.00 11.89 10.74
CA CYS A 401 1.60 11.45 9.48
C CYS A 401 1.94 12.63 8.56
N LEU A 402 1.06 13.62 8.41
CA LEU A 402 1.38 14.83 7.62
C LEU A 402 2.51 15.66 8.26
N PHE A 403 2.66 15.66 9.58
CA PHE A 403 3.82 16.23 10.27
C PHE A 403 5.11 15.43 9.99
N LEU A 404 5.04 14.11 9.95
CA LEU A 404 6.19 13.26 9.58
C LEU A 404 6.61 13.46 8.12
N GLU A 405 5.67 13.55 7.16
CA GLU A 405 5.99 13.91 5.77
C GLU A 405 6.65 15.29 5.71
N TRP A 406 6.14 16.25 6.49
CA TRP A 406 6.72 17.58 6.59
C TRP A 406 8.16 17.60 7.18
N THR A 407 8.65 16.56 7.85
CA THR A 407 10.09 16.47 8.20
C THR A 407 10.98 16.34 6.95
N GLY A 408 10.46 15.76 5.88
CA GLY A 408 11.18 15.49 4.63
C GLY A 408 12.13 14.29 4.66
N LEU A 409 12.17 13.48 5.73
CA LEU A 409 13.12 12.34 5.85
C LEU A 409 13.03 11.35 4.67
N CYS A 410 11.81 11.01 4.23
CA CYS A 410 11.57 10.13 3.08
C CYS A 410 11.22 10.87 1.78
N GLN A 411 11.47 12.19 1.69
CA GLN A 411 11.12 13.02 0.54
C GLN A 411 11.72 12.54 -0.80
N GLY A 412 12.89 11.90 -0.78
CA GLY A 412 13.51 11.29 -1.96
C GLY A 412 12.64 10.22 -2.63
N ALA A 413 11.66 9.64 -1.94
CA ALA A 413 10.66 8.76 -2.56
C ALA A 413 9.82 9.50 -3.62
N TRP A 414 9.57 10.81 -3.47
CA TRP A 414 8.94 11.64 -4.51
C TRP A 414 9.88 11.89 -5.70
N VAL A 415 11.20 11.87 -5.51
CA VAL A 415 12.18 11.94 -6.60
C VAL A 415 12.19 10.61 -7.36
N VAL A 416 12.29 9.48 -6.66
CA VAL A 416 12.19 8.13 -7.25
C VAL A 416 10.86 7.95 -7.99
N ALA A 417 9.74 8.36 -7.40
CA ALA A 417 8.41 8.30 -8.02
C ALA A 417 8.36 9.08 -9.35
N ARG A 418 8.83 10.34 -9.37
CA ARG A 418 8.91 11.17 -10.59
C ARG A 418 9.83 10.55 -11.65
N VAL A 419 10.99 10.02 -11.27
CA VAL A 419 11.92 9.33 -12.19
C VAL A 419 11.25 8.08 -12.78
N HIS A 420 10.63 7.24 -11.96
CA HIS A 420 9.92 6.04 -12.38
C HIS A 420 8.73 6.37 -13.31
N ARG A 421 7.90 7.36 -12.95
CA ARG A 421 6.80 7.88 -13.79
C ARG A 421 7.31 8.35 -15.15
N LYS A 422 8.45 9.03 -15.21
CA LYS A 422 9.06 9.51 -16.46
C LYS A 422 9.69 8.41 -17.31
N ILE A 423 10.24 7.36 -16.70
CA ILE A 423 10.83 6.21 -17.41
C ILE A 423 9.76 5.33 -18.06
N VAL A 424 8.66 5.07 -17.33
CA VAL A 424 7.58 4.17 -17.82
C VAL A 424 6.50 4.93 -18.59
N GLY A 425 6.35 6.25 -18.36
CA GLY A 425 5.40 7.11 -19.07
C GLY A 425 4.01 7.19 -18.43
N PHE A 426 3.86 6.87 -17.14
CA PHE A 426 2.56 6.84 -16.45
C PHE A 426 1.84 8.20 -16.54
N LYS A 427 0.58 8.17 -17.00
CA LYS A 427 -0.34 9.31 -17.00
C LYS A 427 -1.26 9.25 -15.78
N ARG A 428 -1.85 10.38 -15.38
CA ARG A 428 -2.84 10.37 -14.30
C ARG A 428 -4.12 9.68 -14.78
N ASP A 429 -4.86 9.03 -13.88
CA ASP A 429 -6.06 8.27 -14.25
C ASP A 429 -7.13 9.14 -14.94
N GLU A 430 -7.26 10.42 -14.57
CA GLU A 430 -8.23 11.35 -15.16
C GLU A 430 -8.02 11.56 -16.65
N VAL A 431 -6.80 11.33 -17.17
CA VAL A 431 -6.48 11.40 -18.62
C VAL A 431 -7.23 10.31 -19.41
N TYR A 432 -7.58 9.20 -18.77
CA TYR A 432 -8.24 8.05 -19.39
C TYR A 432 -9.74 7.99 -19.09
N ILE A 433 -10.16 8.30 -17.85
CA ILE A 433 -11.53 8.11 -17.38
C ILE A 433 -12.27 9.42 -17.02
N GLY A 434 -11.60 10.58 -17.11
CA GLY A 434 -12.12 11.86 -16.63
C GLY A 434 -12.10 12.00 -15.11
N THR A 435 -12.27 13.22 -14.62
CA THR A 435 -12.38 13.49 -13.18
C THR A 435 -13.62 12.83 -12.58
N ALA A 436 -13.62 12.60 -11.26
CA ALA A 436 -14.80 12.06 -10.57
C ALA A 436 -16.06 12.93 -10.75
N GLN A 437 -15.89 14.26 -10.85
CA GLN A 437 -16.99 15.20 -11.09
C GLN A 437 -17.54 15.08 -12.52
N GLU A 438 -16.69 14.99 -13.53
CA GLU A 438 -17.12 14.77 -14.92
C GLU A 438 -17.83 13.41 -15.09
N ARG A 439 -17.34 12.36 -14.41
CA ARG A 439 -18.00 11.04 -14.39
C ARG A 439 -19.41 11.11 -13.80
N ALA A 440 -19.60 11.82 -12.69
CA ALA A 440 -20.92 12.04 -12.08
C ALA A 440 -21.87 12.82 -13.01
N ILE A 441 -21.42 13.96 -13.53
CA ILE A 441 -22.20 14.82 -14.44
C ILE A 441 -22.57 14.08 -15.74
N LYS A 442 -21.73 13.14 -16.20
CA LYS A 442 -22.02 12.30 -17.36
C LYS A 442 -23.12 11.27 -17.06
N ALA A 443 -23.05 10.59 -15.91
CA ALA A 443 -24.07 9.64 -15.47
C ALA A 443 -25.46 10.28 -15.36
N GLU A 444 -25.55 11.47 -14.75
CA GLU A 444 -26.81 12.24 -14.65
C GLU A 444 -27.40 12.58 -16.03
N LYS A 445 -26.55 12.89 -17.01
CA LYS A 445 -26.98 13.32 -18.37
C LYS A 445 -27.39 12.18 -19.29
N GLU A 446 -26.75 11.02 -19.17
CA GLU A 446 -27.03 9.88 -20.07
C GLU A 446 -28.29 9.10 -19.65
N GLY A 447 -28.88 9.40 -18.48
CA GLY A 447 -30.04 8.67 -17.94
C GLY A 447 -29.73 7.22 -17.56
N SER A 448 -28.47 6.82 -17.74
CA SER A 448 -27.92 5.56 -17.27
C SER A 448 -27.84 5.60 -15.75
N VAL A 449 -28.55 4.68 -15.10
CA VAL A 449 -28.19 4.30 -13.74
C VAL A 449 -26.85 3.57 -13.83
N VAL A 450 -25.76 4.36 -13.84
CA VAL A 450 -24.51 3.91 -13.22
C VAL A 450 -24.91 3.39 -11.85
N SER A 451 -24.59 2.14 -11.56
CA SER A 451 -24.98 1.51 -10.30
C SER A 451 -24.12 2.08 -9.17
N VAL A 452 -24.47 3.28 -8.73
CA VAL A 452 -24.09 3.87 -7.44
C VAL A 452 -24.72 2.95 -6.39
N HIS A 453 -23.95 1.96 -5.93
CA HIS A 453 -24.39 0.80 -5.15
C HIS A 453 -25.06 1.23 -3.82
N SER A 454 -25.76 0.34 -3.10
CA SER A 454 -26.54 0.74 -1.89
C SER A 454 -25.99 0.43 -0.47
N VAL A 455 -25.24 1.38 0.13
CA VAL A 455 -25.04 1.55 1.57
C VAL A 455 -26.40 1.64 2.22
N ARG A 456 -26.55 0.80 3.22
CA ARG A 456 -26.53 1.30 4.60
C ARG A 456 -25.23 0.78 5.23
N ALA A 457 -24.85 1.26 6.41
CA ALA A 457 -23.61 0.79 7.05
C ALA A 457 -23.69 -0.74 7.21
N GLY A 458 -22.80 -1.47 6.51
CA GLY A 458 -22.94 -2.90 6.18
C GLY A 458 -22.70 -3.24 4.69
N HIS A 459 -22.94 -2.31 3.75
CA HIS A 459 -22.71 -2.46 2.29
C HIS A 459 -22.22 -1.13 1.61
N LEU A 460 -22.11 -0.97 0.27
CA LEU A 460 -21.39 0.15 -0.48
C LEU A 460 -22.33 1.14 -1.24
N TYR A 461 -21.97 2.42 -1.54
CA TYR A 461 -22.69 3.71 -1.21
C TYR A 461 -23.59 4.52 -2.23
N PRO A 462 -24.77 5.10 -1.80
CA PRO A 462 -25.60 6.14 -2.48
C PRO A 462 -26.26 7.21 -1.52
N GLY A 463 -27.34 7.90 -1.97
CA GLY A 463 -28.07 9.00 -1.29
C GLY A 463 -29.38 8.69 -0.52
N VAL A 464 -30.26 9.66 -0.21
CA VAL A 464 -30.55 11.02 -0.78
C VAL A 464 -31.25 11.94 0.27
N PRO A 465 -31.56 13.26 0.07
CA PRO A 465 -30.95 14.34 -0.76
C PRO A 465 -30.82 15.77 -0.10
N THR A 466 -30.02 16.69 -0.70
CA THR A 466 -30.09 18.20 -0.66
C THR A 466 -29.91 18.94 0.69
N LEU A 467 -29.49 20.22 0.84
CA LEU A 467 -29.05 21.42 0.07
C LEU A 467 -28.36 22.38 1.12
N PRO A 468 -27.82 23.60 0.85
CA PRO A 468 -27.42 24.29 -0.40
C PRO A 468 -25.92 24.74 -0.38
N ALA A 469 -25.52 25.65 -1.27
CA ALA A 469 -24.17 26.21 -1.35
C ALA A 469 -23.90 27.35 -0.34
N ASP A 470 -22.76 27.27 0.36
CA ASP A 470 -21.85 28.41 0.64
C ASP A 470 -20.63 27.94 1.46
N PHE A 471 -19.42 27.96 0.87
CA PHE A 471 -18.16 28.27 1.57
C PHE A 471 -17.05 28.56 0.54
N ALA A 472 -16.24 29.60 0.77
CA ALA A 472 -15.40 30.19 -0.29
C ALA A 472 -14.08 29.44 -0.56
N PRO A 473 -13.65 29.30 -1.83
CA PRO A 473 -12.38 28.66 -2.20
C PRO A 473 -11.22 29.66 -2.34
N GLN A 474 -10.06 29.38 -1.75
CA GLN A 474 -8.74 30.01 -2.01
C GLN A 474 -7.63 29.14 -1.37
N THR A 475 -6.41 28.98 -1.89
CA THR A 475 -5.77 29.36 -3.17
C THR A 475 -4.85 28.22 -3.63
N LYS A 476 -4.83 27.88 -4.92
CA LYS A 476 -3.79 27.00 -5.52
C LYS A 476 -2.42 27.68 -5.44
N THR A 477 -1.31 26.94 -5.29
CA THR A 477 0.02 27.57 -5.44
C THR A 477 0.31 27.84 -6.92
N LEU A 478 1.12 28.87 -7.20
CA LEU A 478 1.51 29.20 -8.58
C LEU A 478 2.26 28.05 -9.26
N GLU A 479 2.99 27.23 -8.50
CA GLU A 479 3.75 26.09 -9.04
C GLU A 479 2.84 24.92 -9.44
N GLU A 480 1.85 24.57 -8.61
CA GLU A 480 0.84 23.57 -8.97
C GLU A 480 -0.03 24.04 -10.15
N VAL A 481 -0.34 25.34 -10.24
CA VAL A 481 -1.03 25.91 -11.40
C VAL A 481 -0.17 25.81 -12.66
N THR A 482 1.11 26.18 -12.60
CA THR A 482 2.00 26.11 -13.77
C THR A 482 2.38 24.67 -14.15
N GLU A 483 2.51 23.73 -13.21
CA GLU A 483 2.72 22.31 -13.52
C GLU A 483 1.46 21.71 -14.18
N LEU A 484 0.27 22.01 -13.67
CA LEU A 484 -1.01 21.60 -14.27
C LEU A 484 -1.25 22.27 -15.63
N GLU A 485 -0.90 23.55 -15.79
CA GLU A 485 -0.95 24.28 -17.05
C GLU A 485 -0.02 23.66 -18.10
N ASN A 486 1.20 23.24 -17.71
CA ASN A 486 2.10 22.53 -18.60
C ASN A 486 1.60 21.11 -18.94
N GLU A 487 1.12 20.31 -17.97
CA GLU A 487 0.49 19.00 -18.23
C GLU A 487 -0.73 19.17 -19.19
N LEU A 488 -1.54 20.22 -19.02
CA LEU A 488 -2.68 20.54 -19.88
C LEU A 488 -2.27 21.02 -21.29
N LEU A 489 -1.23 21.84 -21.42
CA LEU A 489 -0.72 22.32 -22.71
C LEU A 489 -0.05 21.18 -23.51
N GLU A 490 0.69 20.31 -22.84
CA GLU A 490 1.25 19.10 -23.45
C GLU A 490 0.13 18.14 -23.91
N HIS A 491 -0.89 17.92 -23.06
CA HIS A 491 -2.05 17.11 -23.41
C HIS A 491 -2.89 17.70 -24.55
N LEU A 492 -3.03 19.03 -24.61
CA LEU A 492 -3.72 19.75 -25.68
C LEU A 492 -2.96 19.63 -27.02
N ASN A 493 -1.63 19.56 -26.98
CA ASN A 493 -0.81 19.29 -28.17
C ASN A 493 -0.86 17.81 -28.62
N ASP A 494 -0.78 16.84 -27.70
CA ASP A 494 -1.01 15.40 -27.99
C ASP A 494 -2.40 15.20 -28.62
N THR A 495 -3.43 15.85 -28.06
CA THR A 495 -4.80 15.83 -28.57
C THR A 495 -4.92 16.43 -29.99
N LYS A 496 -4.24 17.56 -30.27
CA LYS A 496 -4.20 18.14 -31.64
C LYS A 496 -3.53 17.21 -32.64
N ILE A 497 -2.38 16.64 -32.29
CA ILE A 497 -1.63 15.71 -33.17
C ILE A 497 -2.48 14.47 -33.50
N ARG A 498 -3.19 13.91 -32.50
CA ARG A 498 -4.15 12.82 -32.70
C ARG A 498 -5.32 13.24 -33.59
N LEU A 499 -5.89 14.42 -33.37
CA LEU A 499 -7.00 14.94 -34.16
C LEU A 499 -6.59 15.15 -35.64
N GLU A 500 -5.41 15.71 -35.90
CA GLU A 500 -4.85 15.84 -37.25
C GLU A 500 -4.62 14.47 -37.91
N ALA A 501 -4.10 13.49 -37.17
CA ALA A 501 -3.93 12.13 -37.67
C ALA A 501 -5.28 11.48 -38.05
N VAL A 502 -6.31 11.63 -37.20
CA VAL A 502 -7.68 11.14 -37.47
C VAL A 502 -8.32 11.89 -38.65
N GLN A 503 -8.13 13.21 -38.77
CA GLN A 503 -8.61 13.97 -39.93
C GLN A 503 -7.91 13.53 -41.24
N LYS A 504 -6.61 13.25 -41.19
CA LYS A 504 -5.81 12.73 -42.31
C LYS A 504 -6.17 11.29 -42.68
N GLN A 505 -6.64 10.48 -41.72
CA GLN A 505 -7.23 9.17 -41.98
C GLN A 505 -8.63 9.29 -42.59
N LYS A 506 -9.47 10.19 -42.06
CA LYS A 506 -10.81 10.50 -42.59
C LYS A 506 -10.75 11.00 -44.04
N SER A 507 -9.83 11.91 -44.37
CA SER A 507 -9.69 12.42 -45.75
C SER A 507 -9.21 11.33 -46.71
N LYS A 508 -8.27 10.45 -46.31
CA LYS A 508 -7.90 9.25 -47.08
C LYS A 508 -9.08 8.32 -47.34
N LEU A 509 -9.91 8.05 -46.33
CA LEU A 509 -11.08 7.17 -46.46
C LEU A 509 -12.18 7.79 -47.34
N LEU A 510 -12.36 9.11 -47.29
CA LEU A 510 -13.28 9.84 -48.19
C LEU A 510 -12.76 9.84 -49.63
N ALA A 511 -11.47 10.06 -49.85
CA ALA A 511 -10.85 9.99 -51.18
C ALA A 511 -10.95 8.58 -51.78
N ALA A 512 -10.74 7.53 -50.99
CA ALA A 512 -10.94 6.14 -51.41
C ALA A 512 -12.40 5.87 -51.82
N LYS A 513 -13.37 6.28 -51.00
CA LYS A 513 -14.80 6.13 -51.35
C LYS A 513 -15.21 6.91 -52.60
N GLY A 514 -14.66 8.11 -52.82
CA GLY A 514 -14.87 8.86 -54.06
C GLY A 514 -14.33 8.11 -55.29
N ALA A 515 -13.12 7.57 -55.19
CA ALA A 515 -12.45 6.85 -56.28
C ALA A 515 -13.07 5.49 -56.64
N ASP A 516 -13.91 4.91 -55.78
CA ASP A 516 -14.69 3.71 -56.12
C ASP A 516 -16.10 4.06 -56.66
N ALA A 517 -16.68 5.20 -56.26
CA ALA A 517 -17.92 5.71 -56.86
C ALA A 517 -17.73 6.05 -58.35
N ASP A 518 -16.65 6.77 -58.68
CA ASP A 518 -16.27 7.17 -60.05
C ASP A 518 -16.08 5.97 -61.00
N LYS A 519 -15.62 4.82 -60.45
CA LYS A 519 -15.50 3.56 -61.21
C LYS A 519 -16.82 2.81 -61.40
N THR A 520 -17.82 3.10 -60.57
CA THR A 520 -19.12 2.42 -60.62
C THR A 520 -20.04 3.07 -61.66
N GLU A 521 -19.93 4.38 -61.89
CA GLU A 521 -20.67 5.06 -62.96
C GLU A 521 -20.02 4.90 -64.35
N ALA A 522 -18.73 4.57 -64.42
CA ALA A 522 -17.99 4.34 -65.67
C ALA A 522 -18.14 2.91 -66.25
N GLY A 523 -19.15 2.14 -65.85
CA GLY A 523 -19.13 0.68 -65.95
C GLY A 523 -20.45 -0.06 -66.17
N GLU A 524 -21.32 0.44 -67.07
CA GLU A 524 -22.05 -0.35 -68.11
C GLU A 524 -23.24 0.44 -68.71
N PRO A 525 -23.59 0.28 -70.01
CA PRO A 525 -22.88 -0.41 -71.10
C PRO A 525 -22.35 0.55 -72.20
#